data_AF-A0A814KGL3-F1
#
_entry.id   AF-A0A814KGL3-F1
#
_cell.length_a   1.000
_cell.length_b   1.000
_cell.length_c   1.000
_cell.angle_alpha   90.00
_cell.angle_beta   90.00
_cell.angle_gamma   90.00
#
_symmetry.space_group_name_H-M   'P 1'
#
loop_
_entity.id
_entity.type
_entity.pdbx_description
1 polymer ?
#
loop_
_entity_poly.entity_id
_entity_poly.type
_entity_poly.pdbx_seq_one_letter_code
_entity_poly.pdbx_strand_id
1 'polypeptide(L)'
;MSKIEYVQSTHGKTHVCYEGFRYYCHRKNDDDAEYWKCVKKSRCVGLTIKPDGTIKKRADHDHLPNEAHKEVLIIRQNLRRKVVELSLPIDAIVDQTYAGLQDSTVCQDVVIQLPSIATRRNNLQKERRKTRPPLPKNITELVIQFELT
;
A
#
# COMPACT_ATOMS: atom_id res chain seq x y z
N MET A 1 20.54 -9.96 -9.92
CA MET A 1 20.38 -9.34 -8.59
C MET A 1 18.90 -9.05 -8.40
N SER A 2 18.28 -9.60 -7.35
CA SER A 2 16.85 -9.40 -7.07
C SER A 2 16.59 -7.96 -6.61
N LYS A 3 15.54 -7.31 -7.11
CA LYS A 3 15.22 -5.92 -6.82
C LYS A 3 14.43 -5.81 -5.50
N ILE A 4 14.75 -4.78 -4.70
CA ILE A 4 13.92 -4.38 -3.55
C ILE A 4 12.78 -3.49 -4.02
N GLU A 5 11.59 -3.75 -3.50
CA GLU A 5 10.43 -2.88 -3.68
C GLU A 5 9.87 -2.44 -2.33
N TYR A 6 9.47 -1.17 -2.25
CA TYR A 6 8.86 -0.61 -1.05
C TYR A 6 7.34 -0.58 -1.19
N VAL A 7 6.64 -1.14 -0.21
CA VAL A 7 5.18 -1.16 -0.15
C VAL A 7 4.70 -0.64 1.19
N GLN A 8 3.54 0.01 1.22
CA GLN A 8 2.95 0.41 2.49
C GLN A 8 2.07 -0.71 3.07
N SER A 9 2.22 -0.94 4.38
CA SER A 9 1.33 -1.82 5.11
C SER A 9 -0.08 -1.23 5.22
N THR A 10 -1.01 -2.04 5.70
CA THR A 10 -2.38 -1.61 5.99
C THR A 10 -2.44 -0.43 6.96
N HIS A 11 -1.47 -0.32 7.87
CA HIS A 11 -1.36 0.74 8.86
C HIS A 11 -0.45 1.91 8.42
N GLY A 12 -0.01 1.93 7.15
CA GLY A 12 0.82 3.00 6.60
C GLY A 12 2.31 2.90 6.90
N LYS A 13 2.76 1.89 7.66
CA LYS A 13 4.19 1.61 7.86
C LYS A 13 4.83 1.07 6.58
N THR A 14 6.03 1.54 6.26
CA THR A 14 6.83 1.06 5.12
C THR A 14 7.33 -0.37 5.34
N HIS A 15 7.11 -1.21 4.35
CA HIS A 15 7.60 -2.58 4.27
C HIS A 15 8.49 -2.72 3.03
N VAL A 16 9.45 -3.63 3.11
CA VAL A 16 10.30 -4.05 1.98
C VAL A 16 9.82 -5.39 1.47
N CYS A 17 9.70 -5.53 0.16
CA CYS A 17 9.51 -6.77 -0.56
C CYS A 17 10.83 -7.17 -1.22
N TYR A 18 11.31 -8.38 -0.94
CA TYR A 18 12.53 -8.95 -1.52
C TYR A 18 12.37 -10.47 -1.65
N GLU A 19 12.63 -11.01 -2.85
CA GLU A 19 12.48 -12.45 -3.17
C GLU A 19 11.10 -13.04 -2.80
N GLY A 20 10.02 -12.27 -3.02
CA GLY A 20 8.65 -12.69 -2.69
C GLY A 20 8.33 -12.73 -1.18
N PHE A 21 9.28 -12.32 -0.33
CA PHE A 21 9.11 -12.15 1.11
C PHE A 21 8.92 -10.69 1.48
N ARG A 22 8.26 -10.46 2.62
CA ARG A 22 7.99 -9.12 3.15
C ARG A 22 8.62 -8.91 4.51
N TYR A 23 9.19 -7.73 4.68
CA TYR A 23 9.91 -7.33 5.87
C TYR A 23 9.43 -5.97 6.38
N TYR A 24 9.44 -5.77 7.69
CA TYR A 24 9.23 -4.47 8.34
C TYR A 24 10.55 -3.95 8.89
N CYS A 25 10.74 -2.63 8.87
CA CYS A 25 11.94 -2.01 9.43
C CYS A 25 11.91 -2.20 10.95
N HIS A 26 12.90 -2.91 11.48
CA HIS A 26 13.00 -3.15 12.92
C HIS A 26 13.85 -2.08 13.61
N ARG A 27 14.98 -1.71 13.00
CA ARG A 27 15.85 -0.63 13.47
C ARG A 27 16.73 -0.12 12.33
N LYS A 28 17.19 1.11 12.50
CA LYS A 28 18.29 1.70 11.71
C LYS A 28 19.51 1.80 12.62
N ASN A 29 20.68 1.48 12.09
CA ASN A 29 21.95 1.62 12.79
C ASN A 29 22.58 2.99 12.46
N ASP A 30 23.60 3.37 13.24
CA ASP A 30 24.32 4.65 13.07
C ASP A 30 25.08 4.73 11.72
N ASP A 31 25.48 3.59 11.16
CA ASP A 31 26.12 3.50 9.84
C ASP A 31 25.11 3.60 8.66
N ASP A 32 23.92 4.15 8.88
CA ASP A 32 22.76 4.18 7.95
C ASP A 32 22.28 2.79 7.45
N ALA A 33 22.82 1.71 8.00
CA ALA A 33 22.38 0.35 7.70
C ALA A 33 21.02 0.08 8.33
N GLU A 34 20.09 -0.46 7.54
CA GLU A 34 18.74 -0.77 7.99
C GLU A 34 18.56 -2.27 8.23
N TYR A 35 18.05 -2.63 9.40
CA TYR A 35 17.73 -4.01 9.74
C TYR A 35 16.22 -4.24 9.65
N TRP A 36 15.85 -5.21 8.81
CA TRP A 36 14.48 -5.54 8.45
C TRP A 36 14.16 -6.96 8.93
N LYS A 37 12.99 -7.17 9.53
CA LYS A 37 12.53 -8.50 10.00
C LYS A 37 11.35 -8.98 9.17
N CYS A 38 11.29 -10.28 8.91
CA CYS A 38 10.15 -10.88 8.23
C CYS A 38 8.84 -10.58 8.99
N VAL A 39 7.77 -10.28 8.24
CA VAL A 39 6.45 -9.94 8.80
C VAL A 39 5.70 -11.16 9.36
N LYS A 40 5.99 -12.38 8.88
CA LYS A 40 5.21 -13.58 9.22
C LYS A 40 5.46 -14.11 10.63
N LYS A 41 6.70 -14.15 11.09
CA LYS A 41 7.06 -14.68 12.41
C LYS A 41 8.24 -13.92 13.01
N SER A 42 8.22 -13.71 14.32
CA SER A 42 9.30 -13.04 15.07
C SER A 42 10.64 -13.76 15.00
N ARG A 43 10.63 -15.10 14.83
CA ARG A 43 11.81 -15.96 14.68
C ARG A 43 12.23 -16.21 13.24
N CYS A 44 11.50 -15.69 12.25
CA CYS A 44 11.87 -15.82 10.86
C CYS A 44 13.02 -14.86 10.49
N VAL A 45 13.58 -15.04 9.30
CA VAL A 45 14.82 -14.40 8.86
C VAL A 45 14.70 -12.88 8.79
N GLY A 46 15.82 -12.21 9.10
CA GLY A 46 16.00 -10.78 8.87
C GLY A 46 16.92 -10.49 7.68
N LEU A 47 16.68 -9.32 7.08
CA LEU A 47 17.44 -8.75 5.98
C LEU A 47 18.19 -7.51 6.51
N THR A 48 19.44 -7.31 6.10
CA THR A 48 20.15 -6.04 6.32
C THR A 48 20.39 -5.36 4.98
N ILE A 49 19.94 -4.12 4.88
CA ILE A 49 20.16 -3.28 3.69
C ILE A 49 21.17 -2.23 4.10
N LYS A 50 22.31 -2.18 3.39
CA LYS A 50 23.34 -1.19 3.60
C LYS A 50 23.08 0.08 2.76
N PRO A 51 23.74 1.21 3.08
CA PRO A 51 23.59 2.47 2.32
C PRO A 51 24.00 2.36 0.84
N ASP A 52 24.94 1.47 0.53
CA ASP A 52 25.38 1.15 -0.83
C ASP A 52 24.36 0.31 -1.63
N GLY A 53 23.22 -0.03 -1.02
CA GLY A 53 22.20 -0.90 -1.60
C GLY A 53 22.52 -2.40 -1.47
N THR A 54 23.64 -2.77 -0.84
CA THR A 54 24.02 -4.17 -0.64
C THR A 54 23.07 -4.83 0.35
N ILE A 55 22.59 -6.01 -0.03
CA ILE A 55 21.63 -6.79 0.75
C ILE A 55 22.32 -7.99 1.38
N LYS A 56 22.19 -8.14 2.71
CA LYS A 56 22.67 -9.31 3.45
C LYS A 56 21.50 -10.07 4.06
N LYS A 57 21.26 -11.28 3.56
CA LYS A 57 20.32 -12.27 4.13
C LYS A 57 21.06 -13.15 5.14
N ARG A 58 20.44 -13.45 6.29
CA ARG A 58 21.09 -14.25 7.36
C ARG A 58 20.86 -15.76 7.25
N ALA A 59 19.72 -16.20 6.74
CA ALA A 59 19.30 -17.61 6.69
C ALA A 59 18.13 -17.75 5.70
N ASP A 60 17.60 -18.96 5.50
CA ASP A 60 16.41 -19.19 4.67
C ASP A 60 15.09 -19.15 5.45
N HIS A 61 14.02 -18.77 4.75
CA HIS A 61 12.68 -18.66 5.35
C HIS A 61 12.11 -20.04 5.66
N ASP A 62 11.36 -20.12 6.77
CA ASP A 62 10.61 -21.29 7.19
C ASP A 62 9.17 -21.32 6.63
N HIS A 63 8.90 -20.51 5.60
CA HIS A 63 7.61 -20.40 4.96
C HIS A 63 7.77 -20.03 3.49
N LEU A 64 6.72 -20.30 2.71
CA LEU A 64 6.71 -19.97 1.29
C LEU A 64 6.60 -18.44 1.06
N PRO A 65 7.15 -17.94 -0.06
CA PRO A 65 6.88 -16.60 -0.55
C PRO A 65 5.38 -16.34 -0.71
N ASN A 66 4.95 -15.08 -0.61
CA ASN A 66 3.55 -14.70 -0.84
C ASN A 66 3.50 -13.42 -1.69
N GLU A 67 3.70 -13.62 -2.98
CA GLU A 67 3.67 -12.58 -3.99
C GLU A 67 2.26 -12.02 -4.17
N ALA A 68 1.23 -12.88 -4.08
CA ALA A 68 -0.16 -12.43 -4.14
C ALA A 68 -0.46 -11.36 -3.09
N HIS A 69 0.04 -11.50 -1.87
CA HIS A 69 -0.16 -10.48 -0.83
C HIS A 69 0.61 -9.18 -1.12
N LYS A 70 1.78 -9.25 -1.77
CA LYS A 70 2.48 -8.03 -2.23
C LYS A 70 1.57 -7.27 -3.21
N GLU A 71 1.01 -7.96 -4.21
CA GLU A 71 0.09 -7.36 -5.18
C GLU A 71 -1.14 -6.77 -4.50
N VAL A 72 -1.72 -7.47 -3.52
CA VAL A 72 -2.82 -6.93 -2.70
C VAL A 72 -2.43 -5.62 -2.03
N LEU A 73 -1.22 -5.48 -1.48
CA LEU A 73 -0.80 -4.21 -0.87
C LEU A 73 -0.66 -3.09 -1.91
N ILE A 74 -0.11 -3.39 -3.09
CA ILE A 74 0.05 -2.43 -4.19
C ILE A 74 -1.31 -1.94 -4.66
N ILE A 75 -2.25 -2.86 -4.92
CA ILE A 75 -3.63 -2.54 -5.29
C ILE A 75 -4.27 -1.64 -4.23
N ARG A 76 -4.09 -1.97 -2.95
CA ARG A 76 -4.65 -1.16 -1.85
C ARG A 76 -4.03 0.23 -1.76
N GLN A 77 -2.74 0.36 -2.03
CA GLN A 77 -2.05 1.66 -2.07
C GLN A 77 -2.56 2.50 -3.24
N ASN A 78 -2.68 1.90 -4.43
CA ASN A 78 -3.23 2.56 -5.61
C ASN A 78 -4.68 3.00 -5.40
N LEU A 79 -5.52 2.17 -4.80
CA LEU A 79 -6.90 2.51 -4.48
C LEU A 79 -6.98 3.70 -3.52
N ARG A 80 -6.16 3.72 -2.47
CA ARG A 80 -6.09 4.85 -1.52
C ARG A 80 -5.70 6.14 -2.22
N ARG A 81 -4.67 6.09 -3.08
CA ARG A 81 -4.22 7.23 -3.89
C ARG A 81 -5.34 7.77 -4.78
N LYS A 82 -5.97 6.91 -5.58
CA LYS A 82 -7.09 7.28 -6.47
C LYS A 82 -8.27 7.92 -5.72
N VAL A 83 -8.60 7.41 -4.52
CA VAL A 83 -9.69 7.97 -3.69
C VAL A 83 -9.43 9.40 -3.25
N VAL A 84 -8.16 9.74 -3.00
CA VAL A 84 -7.74 11.09 -2.64
C VAL A 84 -7.74 12.00 -3.86
N GLU A 85 -7.11 11.56 -4.96
CA GLU A 85 -6.85 12.37 -6.16
C GLU A 85 -8.10 12.60 -7.03
N LEU A 86 -8.93 11.57 -7.24
CA LEU A 86 -10.06 11.65 -8.17
C LEU A 86 -11.29 12.24 -7.49
N SER A 87 -12.10 13.02 -8.20
CA SER A 87 -13.38 13.57 -7.70
C SER A 87 -14.60 12.67 -7.91
N LEU A 88 -14.41 11.45 -8.41
CA LEU A 88 -15.48 10.48 -8.68
C LEU A 88 -16.12 9.91 -7.40
N PRO A 89 -17.35 9.36 -7.44
CA PRO A 89 -17.88 8.54 -6.35
C PRO A 89 -16.93 7.41 -5.96
N ILE A 90 -16.83 7.09 -4.68
CA ILE A 90 -15.89 6.06 -4.19
C ILE A 90 -16.16 4.71 -4.84
N ASP A 91 -17.43 4.39 -5.09
CA ASP A 91 -17.84 3.13 -5.70
C ASP A 91 -17.33 3.02 -7.13
N ALA A 92 -17.47 4.08 -7.94
CA ALA A 92 -16.91 4.12 -9.29
C ALA A 92 -15.37 3.94 -9.29
N ILE A 93 -14.66 4.53 -8.32
CA ILE A 93 -13.20 4.37 -8.19
C ILE A 93 -12.84 2.92 -7.84
N VAL A 94 -13.62 2.30 -6.97
CA VAL A 94 -13.44 0.90 -6.59
C VAL A 94 -13.72 0.00 -7.80
N ASP A 95 -14.85 0.16 -8.47
CA ASP A 95 -15.25 -0.66 -9.61
C ASP A 95 -14.21 -0.57 -10.74
N GLN A 96 -13.73 0.63 -11.08
CA GLN A 96 -12.64 0.79 -12.04
C GLN A 96 -11.34 0.10 -11.61
N THR A 97 -11.05 0.10 -10.31
CA THR A 97 -9.84 -0.54 -9.78
C THR A 97 -9.95 -2.05 -9.83
N TYR A 98 -11.14 -2.62 -9.57
CA TYR A 98 -11.39 -4.05 -9.58
C TYR A 98 -11.65 -4.61 -10.99
N ALA A 99 -12.28 -3.85 -11.89
CA ALA A 99 -12.43 -4.21 -13.31
C ALA A 99 -11.06 -4.41 -13.97
N GLY A 100 -10.10 -3.53 -13.69
CA GLY A 100 -8.71 -3.69 -14.14
C GLY A 100 -7.98 -4.93 -13.59
N LEU A 101 -8.52 -5.59 -12.55
CA LEU A 101 -8.00 -6.88 -12.05
C LEU A 101 -8.63 -8.08 -12.76
N GLN A 102 -9.81 -7.91 -13.36
CA GLN A 102 -10.53 -8.97 -14.08
C GLN A 102 -10.03 -9.10 -15.52
N ASP A 103 -9.54 -8.01 -16.13
CA ASP A 103 -9.24 -7.98 -17.56
C ASP A 103 -7.87 -8.53 -17.97
N SER A 104 -6.91 -8.77 -17.06
CA SER A 104 -5.62 -9.40 -17.41
C SER A 104 -4.79 -9.84 -16.20
N THR A 105 -4.35 -11.11 -16.22
CA THR A 105 -3.11 -11.58 -15.57
C THR A 105 -3.00 -11.48 -14.05
N VAL A 106 -4.10 -11.32 -13.31
CA VAL A 106 -4.06 -11.32 -11.84
C VAL A 106 -4.38 -12.72 -11.32
N CYS A 107 -3.44 -13.30 -10.56
CA CYS A 107 -3.61 -14.62 -9.94
C CYS A 107 -4.86 -14.66 -9.05
N GLN A 108 -5.66 -15.74 -9.14
CA GLN A 108 -6.85 -15.98 -8.32
C GLN A 108 -6.58 -15.76 -6.81
N ASP A 109 -5.35 -16.06 -6.37
CA ASP A 109 -4.90 -15.87 -4.98
C ASP A 109 -4.93 -14.41 -4.52
N VAL A 110 -4.76 -13.44 -5.42
CA VAL A 110 -4.84 -12.01 -5.11
C VAL A 110 -6.29 -11.62 -4.82
N VAL A 111 -7.22 -12.11 -5.64
CA VAL A 111 -8.66 -11.83 -5.49
C VAL A 111 -9.18 -12.39 -4.17
N ILE A 112 -8.76 -13.61 -3.81
CA ILE A 112 -9.13 -14.26 -2.53
C ILE A 112 -8.59 -13.47 -1.32
N GLN A 113 -7.41 -12.87 -1.43
CA GLN A 113 -6.80 -12.11 -0.35
C GLN A 113 -7.27 -10.65 -0.26
N LEU A 114 -8.00 -10.14 -1.26
CA LEU A 114 -8.56 -8.79 -1.21
C LEU A 114 -9.75 -8.74 -0.25
N PRO A 115 -9.72 -7.87 0.77
CA PRO A 115 -10.85 -7.73 1.67
C PRO A 115 -12.06 -7.15 0.95
N SER A 116 -13.27 -7.49 1.42
CA SER A 116 -14.51 -6.95 0.89
C SER A 116 -14.51 -5.42 0.90
N ILE A 117 -14.96 -4.87 -0.23
CA ILE A 117 -15.14 -3.42 -0.45
C ILE A 117 -16.08 -2.84 0.60
N ALA A 118 -17.17 -3.56 0.91
CA ALA A 118 -18.15 -3.15 1.91
C ALA A 118 -17.48 -2.88 3.27
N THR A 119 -16.55 -3.75 3.68
CA THR A 119 -15.80 -3.62 4.94
C THR A 119 -14.89 -2.40 4.97
N ARG A 120 -14.50 -1.84 3.81
CA ARG A 120 -13.49 -0.77 3.72
C ARG A 120 -14.03 0.58 3.28
N ARG A 121 -15.30 0.67 2.87
CA ARG A 121 -15.93 1.91 2.40
C ARG A 121 -15.76 3.07 3.38
N ASN A 122 -16.04 2.83 4.67
CA ASN A 122 -15.94 3.85 5.72
C ASN A 122 -14.51 4.41 5.86
N ASN A 123 -13.50 3.54 5.75
CA ASN A 123 -12.10 3.97 5.81
C ASN A 123 -11.71 4.79 4.57
N LEU A 124 -12.15 4.40 3.37
CA LEU A 124 -11.89 5.17 2.14
C LEU A 124 -12.54 6.56 2.20
N GLN A 125 -13.78 6.64 2.69
CA GLN A 125 -14.45 7.91 2.94
C GLN A 125 -13.70 8.78 3.96
N LYS A 126 -13.20 8.17 5.04
CA LYS A 126 -12.42 8.89 6.06
C LYS A 126 -11.12 9.44 5.48
N GLU A 127 -10.40 8.67 4.67
CA GLU A 127 -9.19 9.14 3.99
C GLU A 127 -9.48 10.33 3.07
N ARG A 128 -10.53 10.24 2.24
CA ARG A 128 -10.94 11.36 1.36
C ARG A 128 -11.30 12.62 2.14
N ARG A 129 -11.97 12.48 3.29
CA ARG A 129 -12.35 13.63 4.14
C ARG A 129 -11.16 14.32 4.81
N LYS A 130 -10.03 13.61 5.02
CA LYS A 130 -8.82 14.24 5.59
C LYS A 130 -8.16 15.24 4.65
N THR A 131 -8.24 14.99 3.34
CA THR A 131 -7.53 15.77 2.33
C THR A 131 -8.40 16.85 1.69
N ARG A 132 -9.73 16.72 1.78
CA ARG A 132 -10.67 17.69 1.21
C ARG A 132 -11.08 18.72 2.25
N PRO A 133 -11.31 19.98 1.84
CA PRO A 133 -11.89 20.97 2.73
C PRO A 133 -13.26 20.48 3.23
N PRO A 134 -13.64 20.85 4.46
CA PRO A 134 -14.97 20.55 4.97
C PRO A 134 -16.03 21.14 4.03
N LEU A 135 -17.17 20.46 3.94
CA LEU A 135 -18.31 20.99 3.20
C LEU A 135 -18.70 22.35 3.81
N PRO A 136 -18.85 23.39 2.98
CA PRO A 136 -19.32 24.69 3.46
C PRO A 136 -20.70 24.50 4.10
N LYS A 137 -20.89 25.06 5.29
CA LYS A 137 -22.12 24.92 6.08
C LYS A 137 -23.21 25.87 5.61
N ASN A 138 -22.83 26.92 4.91
CA ASN A 138 -23.69 28.02 4.49
C ASN A 138 -23.21 28.57 3.14
N ILE A 139 -24.09 29.30 2.46
CA ILE A 139 -23.85 29.84 1.11
C ILE A 139 -22.65 30.79 1.08
N THR A 140 -22.37 31.49 2.18
CA THR A 140 -21.27 32.44 2.31
C THR A 140 -19.89 31.79 2.29
N GLU A 141 -19.79 30.49 2.61
CA GLU A 141 -18.54 29.72 2.57
C GLU A 141 -18.23 29.12 1.18
N LEU A 142 -19.13 29.28 0.19
CA LEU A 142 -18.90 28.83 -1.18
C LEU A 142 -18.03 29.85 -1.94
N VAL A 143 -16.75 29.52 -2.13
CA VAL A 143 -15.86 30.27 -3.03
C VAL A 143 -16.13 29.81 -4.47
N ILE A 144 -16.87 30.61 -5.23
CA ILE A 144 -17.06 30.39 -6.66
C ILE A 144 -15.84 30.97 -7.37
N GLN A 145 -14.94 30.10 -7.84
CA GLN A 145 -13.86 30.52 -8.74
C GLN A 145 -14.44 30.73 -10.13
N PHE A 146 -14.62 31.99 -10.53
CA PHE A 146 -14.88 32.34 -11.92
C PHE A 146 -13.54 32.35 -12.66
N GLU A 147 -13.34 31.39 -13.57
CA GLU A 147 -12.27 31.49 -14.56
C GLU A 147 -12.72 32.54 -15.59
N LEU A 148 -12.07 33.70 -15.57
CA LEU A 148 -12.21 34.70 -16.63
C LEU A 148 -11.49 34.16 -17.86
N THR A 149 -12.27 33.82 -18.89
CA THR A 149 -11.83 33.46 -20.23
C THR A 149 -11.08 34.59 -20.92
#